data_AF-Q098K2-F1
#
_entry.id   AF-Q098K2-F1
#
_cell.length_a   1.000
_cell.length_b   1.000
_cell.length_c   1.000
_cell.angle_alpha   90.00
_cell.angle_beta   90.00
_cell.angle_gamma   90.00
#
_symmetry.space_group_name_H-M   'P 1'
#
loop_
_entity.id
_entity.type
_entity.pdbx_description
1 polymer ?
#
loop_
_entity_poly.entity_id
_entity_poly.type
_entity_poly.pdbx_seq_one_letter_code
_entity_poly.pdbx_strand_id
1 'polypeptide(L)'
;MVEVRQAADLAPALQRPKGVVFIPDVSKLSREAQGTILRCLQTQEERPKVVVAILGSAEAALERGVLRDDLHYRLHQAQVNLAQPGLRETLRERWARLAELRAVKEAKAREEAERERQAAMTRLPGTVTRLTPQQRKVQGSKPSSRKASRR
;
A
#
# COMPACT_ATOMS: atom_id res chain seq x y z
N MET A 1 -3.69 -6.09 2.92
CA MET A 1 -3.93 -7.23 2.01
C MET A 1 -5.43 -7.36 1.82
N VAL A 2 -5.91 -7.64 0.62
CA VAL A 2 -7.33 -7.89 0.33
C VAL A 2 -7.49 -9.34 -0.10
N GLU A 3 -8.34 -10.09 0.59
CA GLU A 3 -8.67 -11.47 0.22
C GLU A 3 -9.93 -11.45 -0.67
N VAL A 4 -9.86 -12.14 -1.82
CA VAL A 4 -10.94 -12.21 -2.80
C VAL A 4 -11.37 -13.66 -2.95
N ARG A 5 -12.57 -13.97 -2.45
CA ARG A 5 -13.17 -15.32 -2.55
C ARG A 5 -14.22 -15.44 -3.65
N GLN A 6 -14.80 -14.31 -4.06
CA GLN A 6 -15.89 -14.24 -5.02
C GLN A 6 -15.50 -13.36 -6.20
N ALA A 7 -16.10 -13.62 -7.36
CA ALA A 7 -15.84 -12.85 -8.58
C ALA A 7 -16.21 -11.35 -8.44
N ALA A 8 -17.24 -11.03 -7.66
CA ALA A 8 -17.72 -9.66 -7.45
C ALA A 8 -16.67 -8.76 -6.79
N ASP A 9 -15.85 -9.32 -5.89
CA ASP A 9 -14.84 -8.56 -5.14
C ASP A 9 -13.55 -8.36 -5.93
N LEU A 10 -13.40 -9.05 -7.07
CA LEU A 10 -12.14 -9.10 -7.81
C LEU A 10 -11.82 -7.78 -8.50
N ALA A 11 -12.77 -7.24 -9.28
CA ALA A 11 -12.57 -5.98 -10.01
C ALA A 11 -12.19 -4.80 -9.08
N PRO A 12 -12.92 -4.53 -7.97
CA PRO A 12 -12.53 -3.45 -7.07
C PRO A 12 -11.22 -3.72 -6.33
N ALA A 13 -10.87 -5.00 -6.07
CA ALA A 13 -9.59 -5.33 -5.46
C ALA A 13 -8.40 -5.08 -6.39
N LEU A 14 -8.54 -5.38 -7.69
CA LEU A 14 -7.49 -5.18 -8.70
C LEU A 14 -7.22 -3.71 -9.01
N GLN A 15 -8.16 -2.81 -8.73
CA GLN A 15 -7.99 -1.37 -8.91
C GLN A 15 -7.14 -0.68 -7.83
N ARG A 16 -6.75 -1.38 -6.76
CA ARG A 16 -6.00 -0.76 -5.65
C ARG A 16 -4.50 -0.77 -5.95
N PRO A 17 -3.87 0.36 -6.34
CA PRO A 17 -2.43 0.39 -6.58
C PRO A 17 -1.68 0.13 -5.26
N LYS A 18 -0.51 -0.51 -5.36
CA LYS A 18 0.41 -0.76 -4.21
C LYS A 18 -0.16 -1.67 -3.11
N GLY A 19 -1.18 -2.48 -3.43
CA GLY A 19 -1.76 -3.49 -2.53
C GLY A 19 -1.27 -4.92 -2.82
N VAL A 20 -1.70 -5.86 -1.97
CA VAL A 20 -1.63 -7.31 -2.23
C VAL A 20 -3.05 -7.85 -2.31
N VAL A 21 -3.39 -8.47 -3.44
CA VAL A 21 -4.66 -9.19 -3.66
C VAL A 21 -4.37 -10.68 -3.54
N PHE A 22 -5.02 -11.33 -2.59
CA PHE A 22 -4.89 -12.76 -2.33
C PHE A 22 -6.15 -13.49 -2.77
N ILE A 23 -5.99 -14.50 -3.62
CA ILE A 23 -7.05 -15.37 -4.09
C ILE A 23 -6.75 -16.77 -3.53
N PRO A 24 -7.50 -17.24 -2.52
CA PRO A 24 -7.19 -18.47 -1.80
C PRO A 24 -7.40 -19.73 -2.65
N ASP A 25 -8.31 -19.67 -3.62
CA ASP A 25 -8.55 -20.77 -4.54
C ASP A 25 -9.10 -20.24 -5.88
N VAL A 26 -8.24 -20.19 -6.90
CA VAL A 26 -8.63 -19.72 -8.24
C VAL A 26 -9.61 -20.64 -8.93
N SER A 27 -9.68 -21.91 -8.52
CA SER A 27 -10.56 -22.90 -9.13
C SER A 27 -12.05 -22.60 -8.88
N LYS A 28 -12.34 -21.82 -7.84
CA LYS A 28 -13.69 -21.35 -7.48
C LYS A 28 -14.12 -20.11 -8.25
N LEU A 29 -13.21 -19.48 -9.00
CA LEU A 29 -13.51 -18.32 -9.83
C LEU A 29 -13.95 -18.76 -11.23
N SER A 30 -14.94 -18.05 -11.78
CA SER A 30 -15.37 -18.26 -13.17
C SER A 30 -14.22 -17.97 -14.15
N ARG A 31 -14.30 -18.54 -15.36
CA ARG A 31 -13.32 -18.27 -16.43
C ARG A 31 -13.22 -16.77 -16.78
N GLU A 32 -14.33 -16.03 -16.67
CA GLU A 32 -14.35 -14.58 -16.87
C GLU A 32 -13.58 -13.83 -15.77
N ALA A 33 -13.75 -14.23 -14.51
CA ALA A 33 -13.00 -13.68 -13.40
C ALA A 33 -11.49 -13.96 -13.56
N GLN A 34 -11.11 -15.18 -13.96
CA GLN A 34 -9.73 -15.50 -14.30
C GLN A 34 -9.19 -14.65 -15.46
N GLY A 35 -10.01 -14.38 -16.47
CA GLY A 35 -9.69 -13.44 -17.56
C GLY A 35 -9.46 -12.00 -17.08
N THR A 36 -10.19 -11.57 -16.05
CA THR A 36 -9.99 -10.25 -15.44
C THR A 36 -8.64 -10.14 -14.73
N ILE A 37 -8.20 -11.21 -14.05
CA ILE A 37 -6.85 -11.31 -13.48
C ILE A 37 -5.81 -11.20 -14.58
N LEU A 38 -5.95 -11.99 -15.64
CA LEU A 38 -5.01 -11.99 -16.76
C LEU A 38 -4.91 -10.61 -17.41
N ARG A 39 -6.04 -9.96 -17.67
CA ARG A 39 -6.09 -8.60 -18.21
C ARG A 39 -5.34 -7.63 -17.32
N CYS A 40 -5.56 -7.66 -16.00
CA CYS A 40 -4.81 -6.84 -15.04
C CYS A 40 -3.28 -7.09 -15.15
N LEU A 41 -2.84 -8.35 -15.23
CA LEU A 41 -1.43 -8.71 -15.34
C LEU A 41 -0.78 -8.32 -16.69
N GLN A 42 -1.59 -8.06 -17.72
CA GLN A 42 -1.13 -7.69 -19.05
C GLN A 42 -1.16 -6.17 -19.28
N THR A 43 -2.22 -5.49 -18.85
CA THR A 43 -2.49 -4.11 -19.25
C THR A 43 -2.20 -3.06 -18.18
N GLN A 44 -2.11 -3.43 -16.90
CA GLN A 44 -1.90 -2.47 -15.82
C GLN A 44 -0.42 -2.38 -15.44
N GLU A 45 0.16 -1.18 -15.66
CA GLU A 45 1.51 -0.84 -15.21
C GLU A 45 1.56 -0.71 -13.69
N GLU A 46 0.74 0.18 -13.12
CA GLU A 46 0.53 0.27 -11.68
C GLU A 46 -0.55 -0.72 -11.22
N ARG A 47 -0.12 -1.90 -10.75
CA ARG A 47 -1.02 -2.97 -10.32
C ARG A 47 -0.71 -3.46 -8.90
N PRO A 48 -1.70 -4.04 -8.19
CA PRO A 48 -1.42 -4.76 -6.96
C PRO A 48 -0.60 -6.03 -7.23
N LYS A 49 0.11 -6.50 -6.20
CA LYS A 49 0.69 -7.84 -6.21
C LYS A 49 -0.42 -8.87 -6.08
N VAL A 50 -0.61 -9.67 -7.13
CA VAL A 50 -1.61 -10.75 -7.12
C VAL A 50 -0.94 -12.03 -6.63
N VAL A 51 -1.53 -12.65 -5.61
CA VAL A 51 -1.12 -13.96 -5.09
C VAL A 51 -2.29 -14.90 -5.29
N VAL A 52 -2.08 -15.94 -6.08
CA VAL A 52 -3.10 -16.92 -6.43
C VAL A 52 -2.71 -18.25 -5.82
N ALA A 53 -3.62 -18.83 -5.05
CA ALA A 53 -3.50 -20.18 -4.53
C ALA A 53 -4.46 -21.12 -5.25
N ILE A 54 -4.08 -22.38 -5.29
CA ILE A 54 -4.84 -23.46 -5.88
C ILE A 54 -4.67 -24.71 -5.03
N LEU A 55 -5.74 -25.49 -4.90
CA LEU A 55 -5.70 -26.77 -4.21
C LEU A 55 -5.12 -27.83 -5.14
N GLY A 56 -3.98 -28.41 -4.76
CA GLY A 56 -3.26 -29.40 -5.56
C GLY A 56 -2.21 -28.76 -6.49
N SER A 57 -1.84 -29.48 -7.55
CA SER A 57 -0.91 -28.96 -8.56
C SER A 57 -1.62 -28.07 -9.58
N ALA A 58 -0.88 -27.08 -10.10
CA ALA A 58 -1.40 -26.20 -11.15
C ALA A 58 -1.66 -26.96 -12.45
N GLU A 59 -0.81 -27.95 -12.79
CA GLU A 59 -0.98 -28.84 -13.93
C GLU A 59 -2.27 -29.66 -13.84
N ALA A 60 -2.56 -30.28 -12.69
CA ALA A 60 -3.80 -31.03 -12.51
C ALA A 60 -5.05 -30.13 -12.58
N ALA A 61 -4.93 -28.84 -12.28
CA ALA A 61 -6.03 -27.91 -12.46
C ALA A 61 -6.24 -27.46 -13.91
N LEU A 62 -5.16 -27.42 -14.70
CA LEU A 62 -5.23 -27.23 -16.15
C LEU A 62 -5.88 -28.42 -16.84
N GLU A 63 -5.44 -29.63 -16.52
CA GLU A 63 -6.00 -30.87 -17.11
C GLU A 63 -7.49 -31.01 -16.84
N ARG A 64 -7.95 -30.60 -15.64
CA ARG A 64 -9.37 -30.55 -15.29
C ARG A 64 -10.15 -29.39 -15.94
N GLY A 65 -9.47 -28.50 -16.66
CA GLY A 65 -10.07 -27.35 -17.33
C GLY A 65 -10.58 -26.25 -16.39
N VAL A 66 -10.16 -26.27 -15.12
CA VAL A 66 -10.61 -25.31 -14.10
C VAL A 66 -9.71 -24.08 -14.04
N LEU A 67 -8.42 -24.25 -14.37
CA LEU A 67 -7.49 -23.16 -14.57
C LEU A 67 -7.37 -22.85 -16.07
N ARG A 68 -7.27 -21.57 -16.43
CA ARG A 68 -7.06 -21.13 -17.81
C ARG A 68 -5.58 -21.23 -18.21
N ASP A 69 -5.30 -21.77 -19.39
CA ASP A 69 -3.94 -22.06 -19.88
C ASP A 69 -3.05 -20.80 -19.95
N ASP A 70 -3.61 -19.69 -20.42
CA ASP A 70 -2.93 -18.40 -20.53
C ASP A 70 -2.59 -17.78 -19.17
N LEU A 71 -3.50 -17.89 -18.20
CA LEU A 71 -3.27 -17.48 -16.83
C LEU A 71 -2.20 -18.36 -16.18
N HIS A 72 -2.25 -19.68 -16.39
CA HIS A 72 -1.21 -20.58 -15.91
C HIS A 72 0.16 -20.22 -16.47
N TYR A 73 0.28 -20.06 -17.79
CA TYR A 73 1.53 -19.70 -18.46
C TYR A 73 2.13 -18.42 -17.88
N ARG A 74 1.30 -17.39 -17.64
CA ARG A 74 1.76 -16.11 -17.06
C ARG A 74 2.23 -16.24 -15.62
N LEU A 75 1.59 -17.10 -14.83
CA LEU A 75 1.92 -17.31 -13.41
C LEU A 75 3.03 -18.35 -13.19
N HIS A 76 3.37 -19.14 -14.22
CA HIS A 76 4.30 -20.27 -14.11
C HIS A 76 5.67 -19.89 -13.54
N GLN A 77 6.19 -18.71 -13.89
CA GLN A 77 7.50 -18.22 -13.44
C GLN A 77 7.59 -17.97 -11.92
N ALA A 78 6.46 -17.81 -11.24
CA ALA A 78 6.41 -17.44 -9.81
C ALA A 78 5.64 -18.48 -8.97
N GLN A 79 5.62 -19.74 -9.40
CA GLN A 79 4.96 -20.82 -8.67
C GLN A 79 5.77 -21.23 -7.43
N VAL A 80 5.05 -21.46 -6.33
CA VAL A 80 5.63 -21.95 -5.07
C VAL A 80 4.87 -23.19 -4.64
N ASN A 81 5.56 -24.31 -4.52
CA ASN A 81 4.96 -25.57 -4.08
C ASN A 81 5.09 -25.73 -2.55
N LEU A 82 4.01 -25.44 -1.81
CA LEU A 82 3.96 -25.58 -0.35
C LEU A 82 3.92 -27.04 0.15
N ALA A 83 3.76 -28.02 -0.73
CA ALA A 83 3.84 -29.44 -0.40
C ALA A 83 5.29 -29.96 -0.48
N GLN A 84 6.24 -29.15 -0.94
CA GLN A 84 7.65 -29.52 -0.94
C GLN A 84 8.13 -29.75 0.50
N PRO A 85 8.70 -30.94 0.82
CA PRO A 85 9.21 -31.24 2.15
C PRO A 85 10.23 -30.20 2.62
N GLY A 86 10.14 -29.77 3.89
CA GLY A 86 11.09 -28.81 4.49
C GLY A 86 10.86 -27.34 4.13
N LEU A 87 10.06 -27.02 3.12
CA LEU A 87 9.84 -25.63 2.70
C LEU A 87 9.07 -24.83 3.77
N ARG A 88 8.07 -25.45 4.41
CA ARG A 88 7.22 -24.77 5.39
C ARG A 88 8.00 -24.41 6.65
N GLU A 89 8.87 -25.32 7.08
CA GLU A 89 9.79 -25.15 8.20
C GLU A 89 10.77 -24.02 7.90
N THR A 90 11.41 -24.07 6.73
CA THR A 90 12.36 -23.03 6.26
C THR A 90 11.70 -21.64 6.21
N LEU A 91 10.47 -21.56 5.69
CA LEU A 91 9.71 -20.30 5.65
C LEU A 91 9.38 -19.79 7.05
N ARG A 92 9.01 -20.68 7.97
CA ARG A 92 8.68 -20.34 9.36
C ARG A 92 9.90 -19.75 10.07
N GLU A 93 11.06 -20.40 9.97
CA GLU A 93 12.32 -19.92 10.56
C GLU A 93 12.73 -18.57 9.97
N ARG A 94 12.65 -18.44 8.64
CA ARG A 94 12.95 -17.19 7.96
C ARG A 94 12.04 -16.05 8.42
N TRP A 95 10.74 -16.30 8.60
CA TRP A 95 9.80 -15.29 9.07
C TRP A 95 10.03 -14.91 10.53
N ALA A 96 10.36 -15.87 11.40
CA ALA A 96 10.74 -15.60 12.78
C ALA A 96 11.94 -14.65 12.85
N ARG A 97 13.01 -14.96 12.09
CA ARG A 97 14.20 -14.10 12.00
C ARG A 97 13.89 -12.70 11.45
N LEU A 98 13.04 -12.61 10.42
CA LEU A 98 12.63 -11.32 9.87
C LEU A 98 11.77 -10.50 10.86
N ALA A 99 10.96 -11.16 11.69
CA ALA A 99 10.16 -10.51 12.71
C ALA A 99 11.06 -9.90 13.80
N GLU A 100 12.07 -10.65 14.28
CA GLU A 100 13.06 -10.16 15.24
C GLU A 100 13.81 -8.93 14.71
N LEU A 101 14.28 -8.99 13.45
CA LEU A 101 14.98 -7.86 12.82
C LEU A 101 14.10 -6.60 12.72
N ARG A 102 12.80 -6.78 12.42
CA ARG A 102 11.85 -5.66 12.41
C ARG A 102 11.63 -5.10 13.82
N ALA A 103 11.48 -5.94 14.82
CA ALA A 103 11.31 -5.51 16.21
C ALA A 103 12.53 -4.69 16.70
N VAL A 104 13.74 -5.12 16.38
CA VAL A 104 14.97 -4.36 16.70
C VAL A 104 14.98 -3.01 16.00
N LYS A 105 14.60 -2.95 14.72
CA LYS A 105 14.54 -1.69 13.96
C LYS A 105 13.48 -0.73 14.51
N GLU A 106 12.32 -1.25 14.88
CA GLU A 106 11.24 -0.46 15.48
C GLU A 106 11.61 0.04 16.88
N ALA A 107 12.29 -0.77 17.70
CA ALA A 107 12.80 -0.34 19.00
C ALA A 107 13.80 0.82 18.85
N LYS A 108 14.77 0.69 17.93
CA LYS A 108 15.73 1.78 17.63
C LYS A 108 15.04 3.06 17.16
N ALA A 109 14.07 2.94 16.26
CA ALA A 109 13.31 4.10 15.78
C ALA A 109 12.51 4.80 16.91
N ARG A 110 11.99 4.03 17.88
CA ARG A 110 11.30 4.59 19.06
C ARG A 110 12.28 5.29 19.99
N GLU A 111 13.43 4.69 20.26
CA GLU A 111 14.48 5.31 21.08
C GLU A 111 15.01 6.60 20.44
N GLU A 112 15.21 6.62 19.13
CA GLU A 112 15.59 7.83 18.38
C GLU A 112 14.51 8.91 18.47
N ALA A 113 13.24 8.55 18.26
CA ALA A 113 12.12 9.49 18.40
C ALA A 113 11.97 10.03 19.83
N GLU A 114 12.23 9.22 20.86
CA GLU A 114 12.22 9.66 22.26
C GLU A 114 13.41 10.56 22.58
N ARG A 115 14.60 10.26 22.06
CA ARG A 115 15.77 11.15 22.17
C ARG A 115 15.53 12.48 21.48
N GLU A 116 14.89 12.49 20.30
CA GLU A 116 14.51 13.72 19.62
C GLU A 116 13.48 14.53 20.43
N ARG A 117 12.49 13.87 21.04
CA ARG A 117 11.53 14.52 21.94
C ARG A 117 12.19 15.11 23.19
N GLN A 118 13.11 14.37 23.81
CA GLN A 118 13.87 14.84 24.98
C GLN A 118 14.84 15.98 24.60
N ALA A 119 15.48 15.90 23.43
CA ALA A 119 16.31 16.98 22.90
C ALA A 119 15.47 18.22 22.57
N ALA A 120 14.24 18.05 22.05
CA ALA A 120 13.32 19.16 21.83
C ALA A 120 12.84 19.79 23.16
N MET A 121 12.58 18.99 24.20
CA MET A 121 12.21 19.47 25.53
C MET A 121 13.35 20.23 26.23
N THR A 122 14.60 19.77 26.08
CA THR A 122 15.79 20.44 26.63
C THR A 122 16.21 21.70 25.87
N ARG A 123 15.75 21.86 24.61
CA ARG A 123 15.94 23.05 23.77
C ARG A 123 14.89 24.16 24.01
N LEU A 124 14.11 24.13 25.09
CA LEU A 124 13.28 25.26 25.51
C LEU A 124 14.06 26.16 26.49
N PRO A 125 14.82 27.17 26.02
CA PRO A 125 15.28 28.23 26.89
C PRO A 125 14.13 29.19 27.18
N GLY A 126 13.87 29.42 28.47
CA GLY A 126 13.39 30.68 29.04
C GLY A 126 12.18 31.32 28.38
N THR A 127 11.04 31.23 29.07
CA THR A 127 9.94 32.18 28.96
C THR A 127 10.46 33.62 29.12
N VAL A 128 10.79 34.30 28.02
CA VAL A 128 10.97 35.74 28.00
C VAL A 128 9.61 36.37 27.80
N THR A 129 8.96 36.70 28.92
CA THR A 129 7.96 37.77 28.95
C THR A 129 8.62 39.08 28.53
N ARG A 130 8.15 39.73 27.45
CA ARG A 130 7.79 41.17 27.43
C ARG A 130 7.28 41.69 26.06
N LEU A 131 6.06 42.22 26.13
CA LEU A 131 5.52 43.41 25.45
C LEU A 131 5.18 43.32 23.96
N THR A 132 3.89 43.11 23.68
CA THR A 132 3.21 43.65 22.50
C THR A 132 3.33 45.18 22.46
N PRO A 133 3.88 45.80 21.41
CA PRO A 133 3.66 47.22 21.17
C PRO A 133 2.35 47.42 20.40
N GLN A 134 1.59 48.38 20.91
CA GLN A 134 0.26 48.79 20.49
C GLN A 134 0.13 49.05 18.98
N GLN A 135 -1.05 48.69 18.45
CA GLN A 135 -1.57 49.20 17.19
C GLN A 135 -1.64 50.73 17.24
N ARG A 136 -0.81 51.41 16.44
CA ARG A 136 -0.95 52.85 16.20
C ARG A 136 -1.90 53.08 15.02
N LYS A 137 -3.16 53.38 15.34
CA LYS A 137 -4.11 54.04 14.43
C LYS A 137 -3.66 55.48 14.18
N VAL A 138 -3.48 55.86 12.91
CA VAL A 138 -3.56 57.24 12.39
C VAL A 138 -4.13 57.07 10.97
N GLN A 139 -5.43 57.14 10.68
CA GLN A 139 -6.35 58.29 10.60
C GLN A 139 -5.87 59.49 9.76
N GLY A 140 -6.53 59.66 8.59
CA GLY A 140 -6.61 60.90 7.78
C GLY A 140 -5.51 61.03 6.72
N SER A 141 -5.77 61.32 5.45
CA SER A 141 -6.67 62.35 4.93
C SER A 141 -7.37 61.98 3.61
N LYS A 142 -8.48 62.69 3.38
CA LYS A 142 -9.58 62.52 2.42
C LYS A 142 -9.25 63.03 0.98
N PRO A 143 -10.22 63.02 0.04
CA PRO A 143 -10.05 62.63 -1.36
C PRO A 143 -9.81 63.80 -2.32
N SER A 144 -9.41 63.50 -3.56
CA SER A 144 -9.57 64.42 -4.69
C SER A 144 -10.30 63.74 -5.84
N SER A 145 -11.57 64.12 -5.99
CA SER A 145 -12.34 63.97 -7.21
C SER A 145 -11.68 64.74 -8.37
N ARG A 146 -11.66 64.18 -9.58
CA ARG A 146 -11.96 64.96 -10.79
C ARG A 146 -12.46 64.04 -11.92
N LYS A 147 -13.62 64.46 -12.44
CA LYS A 147 -14.40 63.91 -13.54
C LYS A 147 -13.68 63.99 -14.88
N ALA A 148 -14.30 63.28 -15.84
CA ALA A 148 -14.39 63.57 -17.29
C ALA A 148 -13.24 63.00 -18.15
N SER A 149 -13.44 62.47 -19.35
CA SER A 149 -14.61 62.25 -20.20
C SER A 149 -14.10 61.66 -21.53
N ARG A 150 -14.85 60.71 -22.14
CA ARG A 150 -14.89 60.34 -23.58
C ARG A 150 -13.56 59.82 -24.18
N ARG A 151 -13.55 58.78 -25.00
CA ARG A 151 -14.46 58.47 -26.12
C ARG A 151 -14.30 56.99 -26.49
#